data_AF-A0AAD5QNB1-F1
#
_entry.id   AF-A0AAD5QNB1-F1
#
_cell.length_a   1.000
_cell.length_b   1.000
_cell.length_c   1.000
_cell.angle_alpha   90.00
_cell.angle_beta   90.00
_cell.angle_gamma   90.00
#
_symmetry.space_group_name_H-M   'P 1'
#
loop_
_entity.id
_entity.type
_entity.pdbx_description
1 polymer ?
#
loop_
_entity_poly.entity_id
_entity_poly.type
_entity_poly.pdbx_seq_one_letter_code
_entity_poly.pdbx_strand_id
1 'polypeptide(L)'
;RKQESNPLHRLRNVVMVAYDVDNLNEILCNRNWHIEKDWTEDYGLFVDGLKRCAELNSATQSNRSDRTSSTNKDLPEKRSKLMPDADGSHLARSIRNTNCRKALKKDLYWHMIKKLLEARKRSSLKY
;
A
#
# COMPACT_ATOMS: atom_id res chain seq x y z
N ARG A 1 36.20 -15.34 -14.40
CA ARG A 1 35.77 -14.23 -13.51
C ARG A 1 34.41 -14.60 -12.95
N LYS A 2 34.31 -14.93 -11.67
CA LYS A 2 33.05 -15.23 -10.99
C LYS A 2 32.36 -13.89 -10.72
N GLN A 3 31.15 -13.72 -11.23
CA GLN A 3 30.34 -12.53 -11.01
C GLN A 3 29.70 -12.66 -9.63
N GLU A 4 30.18 -11.88 -8.66
CA GLU A 4 29.56 -11.78 -7.35
C GLU A 4 28.11 -11.29 -7.54
N SER A 5 27.14 -12.14 -7.20
CA SER A 5 25.74 -11.76 -7.22
C SER A 5 25.50 -10.82 -6.05
N ASN A 6 25.38 -9.52 -6.33
CA ASN A 6 25.00 -8.52 -5.35
C ASN A 6 23.59 -8.87 -4.80
N PRO A 7 23.43 -9.19 -3.51
CA PRO A 7 22.18 -9.75 -2.96
C PRO A 7 21.03 -8.73 -2.85
N LEU A 8 21.24 -7.48 -3.29
CA LEU A 8 20.29 -6.37 -3.10
C LEU A 8 19.07 -6.40 -4.04
N HIS A 9 18.96 -7.37 -4.97
CA HIS A 9 17.98 -7.26 -6.06
C HIS A 9 16.57 -7.80 -5.76
N ARG A 10 16.28 -8.40 -4.60
CA ARG A 10 14.91 -8.85 -4.27
C ARG A 10 14.61 -8.90 -2.77
N LEU A 11 14.54 -7.74 -2.12
CA LEU A 11 13.67 -7.62 -0.94
C LEU A 11 12.21 -7.57 -1.41
N ARG A 12 11.71 -8.75 -1.70
CA ARG A 12 10.32 -9.01 -2.06
C ARG A 12 9.50 -8.84 -0.76
N ASN A 13 8.83 -7.71 -0.63
CA ASN A 13 7.82 -7.43 0.40
C ASN A 13 8.37 -7.28 1.84
N VAL A 14 9.30 -6.35 2.05
CA VAL A 14 9.31 -5.70 3.38
C VAL A 14 8.10 -4.77 3.37
N VAL A 15 7.06 -5.13 4.12
CA VAL A 15 5.98 -4.20 4.44
C VAL A 15 6.64 -3.09 5.25
N MET A 16 7.06 -2.02 4.59
CA MET A 16 7.37 -0.78 5.28
C MET A 16 6.07 -0.35 5.92
N VAL A 17 5.94 -0.63 7.22
CA VAL A 17 4.88 -0.07 8.04
C VAL A 17 5.14 1.42 8.06
N ALA A 18 4.41 2.15 7.23
CA ALA A 18 4.43 3.60 7.23
C ALA A 18 3.60 4.05 8.42
N TYR A 19 4.27 4.49 9.48
CA TYR A 19 3.65 5.08 10.64
C TYR A 19 3.28 6.53 10.33
N ASP A 20 2.10 6.94 10.75
CA ASP A 20 1.76 8.36 10.83
C ASP A 20 2.51 8.93 12.05
N VAL A 21 3.52 9.75 11.78
CA VAL A 21 4.45 10.27 12.79
C VAL A 21 3.72 11.13 13.82
N ASP A 22 2.76 11.94 13.39
CA ASP A 22 2.02 12.86 14.26
C ASP A 22 1.08 12.07 15.17
N ASN A 23 0.35 11.11 14.60
CA ASN A 23 -0.52 10.21 15.35
C ASN A 23 0.27 9.28 16.30
N LEU A 24 1.45 8.80 15.87
CA LEU A 24 2.30 7.96 16.72
C LEU A 24 2.82 8.77 17.91
N ASN A 25 3.23 10.02 17.68
CA ASN A 25 3.68 10.92 18.73
C ASN A 25 2.56 11.22 19.74
N GLU A 26 1.34 11.48 19.26
CA GLU A 26 0.16 11.67 20.12
C GLU A 26 -0.13 10.43 20.99
N ILE A 27 -0.10 9.23 20.40
CA ILE A 27 -0.31 7.97 21.12
C ILE A 27 0.78 7.74 22.19
N LEU A 28 2.04 8.09 21.90
CA LEU A 28 3.15 7.97 22.85
C LEU A 28 3.01 8.98 24.01
N CYS A 29 2.63 10.21 23.72
CA CYS A 29 2.46 11.27 24.72
C CYS A 29 1.25 11.04 25.64
N ASN A 30 0.16 10.47 25.11
CA ASN A 30 -1.07 10.21 25.86
C ASN A 30 -1.01 8.91 26.70
N ARG A 31 0.05 8.11 26.57
CA ARG A 31 0.20 6.86 27.32
C ARG A 31 0.73 7.14 28.72
N ASN A 32 0.07 6.57 29.73
CA ASN A 32 0.57 6.58 31.10
C ASN A 32 1.73 5.59 31.23
N TRP A 33 2.96 6.09 31.11
CA TRP A 33 4.19 5.32 31.34
C TRP A 33 4.38 5.13 32.85
N HIS A 34 4.20 3.90 33.31
CA HIS A 34 4.57 3.52 34.67
C HIS A 34 6.09 3.30 34.73
N ILE A 35 6.70 3.82 35.80
CA ILE A 35 8.09 3.60 36.16
C ILE A 35 8.04 2.80 37.45
N GLU A 36 8.38 1.54 37.35
CA GLU A 36 8.55 0.59 38.43
C GLU A 36 9.90 0.81 39.13
N LYS A 37 10.06 0.21 40.32
CA LYS A 37 11.29 0.32 41.10
C LYS A 37 12.41 -0.62 40.61
N ASP A 38 12.04 -1.69 39.92
CA ASP A 38 12.98 -2.64 39.32
C ASP A 38 13.19 -2.30 37.85
N TRP A 39 14.43 -1.90 37.54
CA TRP A 39 14.89 -1.49 36.20
C TRP A 39 14.71 -2.60 35.15
N THR A 40 14.65 -3.86 35.60
CA THR A 40 14.49 -5.03 34.73
C THR A 40 13.02 -5.22 34.34
N GLU A 41 12.09 -4.92 35.25
CA GLU A 41 10.64 -4.92 34.99
C GLU A 41 10.23 -3.71 34.15
N ASP A 42 10.87 -2.56 34.38
CA ASP A 42 10.68 -1.32 33.62
C ASP A 42 10.90 -1.50 32.12
N TYR A 43 11.97 -2.21 31.74
CA TYR A 43 12.28 -2.40 30.33
C TYR A 43 11.22 -3.25 29.63
N GLY A 44 10.68 -4.27 30.29
CA GLY A 44 9.60 -5.09 29.76
C GLY A 44 8.32 -4.28 29.52
N LEU A 45 7.93 -3.48 30.51
CA LEU A 45 6.75 -2.61 30.45
C LEU A 45 6.89 -1.52 29.37
N PHE A 46 8.10 -1.00 29.19
CA PHE A 46 8.42 -0.06 28.13
C PHE A 46 8.27 -0.68 26.75
N VAL A 47 8.87 -1.86 26.52
CA VAL A 47 8.81 -2.58 25.24
C VAL A 47 7.37 -2.96 24.89
N ASP A 48 6.62 -3.52 25.83
CA ASP A 48 5.22 -3.87 25.61
C ASP A 48 4.35 -2.65 25.36
N GLY A 49 4.74 -1.51 25.94
CA GLY A 49 4.14 -0.23 25.64
C GLY A 49 4.32 0.24 24.23
N LEU A 50 5.55 0.23 23.75
CA LEU A 50 5.87 0.60 22.38
C LEU A 50 5.15 -0.30 21.38
N LYS A 51 5.06 -1.61 21.65
CA LYS A 51 4.29 -2.55 20.82
C LYS A 51 2.82 -2.14 20.71
N ARG A 52 2.16 -1.86 21.85
CA ARG A 52 0.75 -1.42 21.86
C ARG A 52 0.56 -0.10 21.11
N CYS A 53 1.47 0.87 21.27
CA CYS A 53 1.41 2.13 20.52
C CYS A 53 1.55 1.92 19.00
N ALA A 54 2.47 1.04 18.58
CA ALA A 54 2.65 0.68 17.19
C ALA A 54 1.42 -0.05 16.61
N GLU A 55 0.80 -0.96 17.38
CA GLU A 55 -0.43 -1.65 17.00
C GLU A 55 -1.59 -0.66 16.81
N LEU A 56 -1.78 0.29 17.73
CA LEU A 56 -2.80 1.33 17.63
C LEU A 56 -2.62 2.21 16.38
N ASN A 57 -1.38 2.63 16.08
CA ASN A 57 -1.08 3.42 14.87
C ASN A 57 -1.28 2.60 13.58
N SER A 58 -1.04 1.28 13.63
CA SER A 58 -1.26 0.39 12.49
C SER A 58 -2.75 0.10 12.23
N ALA A 59 -3.59 0.08 13.27
CA ALA A 59 -5.03 -0.15 13.15
C ALA A 59 -5.75 0.99 12.40
N THR A 60 -5.25 2.23 12.50
CA THR A 60 -5.71 3.36 11.69
C THR A 60 -5.41 3.24 10.19
N GLN A 61 -4.64 2.23 9.76
CA GLN A 61 -4.50 1.88 8.35
C GLN A 61 -5.67 1.02 7.82
N SER A 62 -6.70 0.79 8.64
CA SER A 62 -8.00 0.27 8.21
C SER A 62 -8.81 1.36 7.53
N ASN A 63 -8.76 1.37 6.20
CA ASN A 63 -9.93 1.37 5.30
C ASN A 63 -9.44 1.51 3.85
N ARG A 64 -8.44 0.70 3.46
CA ARG A 64 -8.16 0.50 2.03
C ARG A 64 -9.30 -0.24 1.32
N SER A 65 -10.17 -0.93 2.06
CA SER A 65 -11.44 -1.48 1.58
C SER A 65 -12.38 -0.41 1.00
N ASP A 66 -12.39 0.79 1.57
CA ASP A 66 -13.29 1.88 1.15
C ASP A 66 -12.75 2.63 -0.08
N ARG A 67 -11.43 2.50 -0.35
CA ARG A 67 -10.78 3.06 -1.54
C ARG A 67 -10.98 2.23 -2.80
N THR A 68 -11.43 0.99 -2.68
CA THR A 68 -11.70 0.13 -3.83
C THR A 68 -13.19 0.22 -4.18
N SER A 69 -13.50 0.86 -5.32
CA SER A 69 -14.84 0.82 -5.93
C SER A 69 -15.35 -0.62 -6.03
N SER A 70 -16.68 -0.83 -6.03
CA SER A 70 -17.30 -2.15 -6.19
C SER A 70 -16.70 -2.95 -7.35
N THR A 71 -16.31 -2.27 -8.43
CA THR A 71 -15.63 -2.85 -9.60
C THR A 71 -14.29 -3.54 -9.29
N ASN A 72 -13.57 -3.10 -8.25
CA ASN A 72 -12.31 -3.72 -7.80
C ASN A 72 -12.54 -4.93 -6.88
N LYS A 73 -13.71 -5.03 -6.23
CA LYS A 73 -14.10 -6.22 -5.44
C LYS A 73 -14.41 -7.42 -6.33
N ASP A 74 -14.88 -7.16 -7.56
CA ASP A 74 -15.20 -8.20 -8.56
C ASP A 74 -13.98 -8.66 -9.37
N LEU A 75 -12.89 -7.90 -9.36
CA LEU A 75 -11.68 -8.19 -10.12
C LEU A 75 -10.99 -9.52 -9.69
N PRO A 76 -10.88 -9.84 -8.39
CA PRO A 76 -10.40 -11.15 -7.93
C PRO A 76 -11.25 -12.31 -8.43
N GLU A 77 -12.58 -12.17 -8.43
CA GLU A 77 -13.50 -13.22 -8.86
C GLU A 77 -13.46 -13.39 -10.39
N LYS A 78 -13.43 -12.29 -11.14
CA LYS A 78 -13.17 -12.30 -12.59
C LYS A 78 -11.81 -12.89 -12.91
N ARG A 79 -10.80 -12.62 -12.10
CA ARG A 79 -9.45 -13.19 -12.26
C ARG A 79 -9.43 -14.69 -11.97
N SER A 80 -10.18 -15.16 -10.98
CA SER A 80 -10.38 -16.58 -10.67
C SER A 80 -11.04 -17.31 -11.84
N LYS A 81 -12.11 -16.73 -12.41
CA LYS A 81 -12.79 -17.25 -13.62
C LYS A 81 -11.92 -17.21 -14.88
N LEU A 82 -10.91 -16.33 -14.93
CA LEU A 82 -9.89 -16.23 -16.00
C LEU A 82 -8.61 -17.02 -15.69
N MET A 83 -8.58 -17.78 -14.59
CA MET A 83 -7.58 -18.80 -14.32
C MET A 83 -8.18 -20.18 -14.59
N PRO A 84 -8.21 -20.64 -15.85
CA PRO A 84 -8.17 -22.07 -16.12
C PRO A 84 -6.78 -22.53 -15.70
N ASP A 85 -6.73 -23.10 -14.50
CA ASP A 85 -5.62 -23.83 -13.90
C ASP A 85 -4.33 -23.05 -13.59
N ALA A 86 -3.72 -23.45 -12.48
CA ALA A 86 -2.52 -22.85 -11.90
C ALA A 86 -1.23 -23.03 -12.73
N ASP A 87 -1.34 -23.57 -13.95
CA ASP A 87 -0.23 -23.97 -14.83
C ASP A 87 0.02 -23.03 -16.03
N GLY A 88 -0.60 -21.85 -16.05
CA GLY A 88 -0.21 -20.81 -17.02
C GLY A 88 1.25 -20.40 -16.81
N SER A 89 2.12 -20.71 -17.79
CA SER A 89 3.58 -20.47 -17.70
C SER A 89 3.88 -19.06 -17.19
N HIS A 90 4.88 -18.93 -16.31
CA HIS A 90 5.27 -17.64 -15.72
C HIS A 90 5.44 -16.52 -16.76
N LEU A 91 5.85 -16.88 -17.97
CA LEU A 91 5.96 -16.00 -19.13
C LEU A 91 4.59 -15.44 -19.57
N ALA A 92 3.57 -16.28 -19.71
CA ALA A 92 2.22 -15.84 -20.10
C ALA A 92 1.61 -14.87 -19.07
N ARG A 93 1.84 -15.15 -17.78
CA ARG A 93 1.42 -14.25 -16.68
C ARG A 93 2.16 -12.92 -16.72
N SER A 94 3.46 -12.95 -17.00
CA SER A 94 4.29 -11.75 -17.13
C SER A 94 3.86 -10.89 -18.33
N ILE A 95 3.65 -11.49 -19.50
CA ILE A 95 3.18 -10.80 -20.71
C ILE A 95 1.83 -10.12 -20.45
N ARG A 96 0.88 -10.85 -19.85
CA ARG A 96 -0.45 -10.32 -19.51
C ARG A 96 -0.36 -9.11 -18.57
N ASN A 97 0.41 -9.21 -17.49
CA ASN A 97 0.61 -8.11 -16.54
C ASN A 97 1.25 -6.87 -17.20
N THR A 98 2.21 -7.10 -18.09
CA THR A 98 2.90 -6.02 -18.80
C THR A 98 1.93 -5.29 -19.73
N ASN A 99 1.07 -6.03 -20.42
CA ASN A 99 0.03 -5.48 -21.28
C ASN A 99 -1.01 -4.70 -20.47
N CYS A 100 -1.46 -5.21 -19.31
CA CYS A 100 -2.37 -4.48 -18.42
C CYS A 100 -1.78 -3.14 -17.95
N ARG A 101 -0.49 -3.12 -17.57
CA ARG A 101 0.19 -1.87 -17.17
C ARG A 101 0.28 -0.86 -18.30
N LYS A 102 0.55 -1.32 -19.53
CA LYS A 102 0.58 -0.46 -20.72
C LYS A 102 -0.81 0.11 -21.03
N ALA A 103 -1.86 -0.72 -20.94
CA ALA A 103 -3.23 -0.28 -21.15
C ALA A 103 -3.65 0.77 -20.10
N LEU A 104 -3.37 0.53 -18.83
CA LEU A 104 -3.67 1.47 -17.75
C LEU A 104 -2.97 2.83 -17.94
N LYS A 105 -1.69 2.83 -18.34
CA LYS A 105 -0.97 4.08 -18.61
C LYS A 105 -1.61 4.88 -19.75
N LYS A 106 -2.05 4.21 -20.82
CA LYS A 106 -2.74 4.87 -21.94
C LYS A 106 -4.09 5.43 -21.50
N ASP A 107 -4.84 4.68 -20.70
CA ASP A 107 -6.15 5.10 -20.22
C ASP A 107 -6.04 6.32 -19.30
N LEU A 108 -5.09 6.31 -18.36
CA LEU A 108 -4.81 7.46 -17.49
C LEU A 108 -4.40 8.70 -18.28
N TYR A 109 -3.54 8.53 -19.30
CA TYR A 109 -3.16 9.62 -20.19
C TYR A 109 -4.37 10.21 -20.91
N TRP A 110 -5.21 9.37 -21.50
CA TRP A 110 -6.43 9.82 -22.19
C TRP A 110 -7.43 10.47 -21.25
N HIS A 111 -7.60 9.95 -20.04
CA HIS A 111 -8.44 10.55 -19.02
C HIS A 111 -7.97 11.97 -18.65
N MET A 112 -6.66 12.14 -18.47
CA MET A 112 -6.07 13.45 -18.17
C MET A 112 -6.31 14.45 -19.32
N ILE A 113 -6.04 14.05 -20.57
CA ILE A 113 -6.30 14.90 -21.75
C ILE A 113 -7.78 15.28 -21.84
N LYS A 114 -8.69 14.32 -21.62
CA LYS A 114 -10.13 14.56 -21.63
C LYS A 114 -10.54 15.60 -20.58
N LYS A 115 -10.03 15.48 -19.35
CA LYS A 115 -10.28 16.45 -18.26
C LYS A 115 -9.78 17.84 -18.60
N LEU A 116 -8.60 17.97 -19.21
CA LEU A 116 -8.05 19.25 -19.64
C LEU A 116 -8.91 19.91 -20.73
N LEU A 117 -9.39 19.12 -21.70
CA LEU A 117 -10.29 19.61 -22.74
C LEU A 117 -11.66 20.04 -22.17
N GLU A 118 -12.22 19.27 -21.23
CA GLU A 118 -13.45 19.64 -20.53
C GLU A 118 -13.30 20.93 -19.71
N ALA A 119 -12.18 21.07 -18.98
CA ALA A 119 -11.87 22.28 -18.23
C ALA A 119 -11.75 23.50 -19.16
N ARG A 120 -11.05 23.35 -20.29
CA ARG A 120 -10.93 24.41 -21.32
C ARG A 120 -12.28 24.83 -21.87
N LYS A 121 -13.16 23.87 -22.19
CA LYS A 121 -14.53 24.14 -22.66
C LYS A 121 -15.36 24.91 -21.62
N ARG A 122 -15.25 24.54 -20.34
CA ARG A 122 -15.93 25.26 -19.24
C ARG A 122 -15.40 26.69 -19.07
N SER A 123 -14.10 26.92 -19.30
CA SER A 123 -13.54 28.27 -19.27
C SER A 123 -13.90 29.11 -20.50
N SER A 124 -14.13 28.49 -21.66
CA SER A 124 -14.50 29.20 -22.90
C SER A 124 -16.00 29.50 -23.03
N LEU A 125 -16.84 28.92 -22.15
CA LEU A 125 -18.28 29.22 -22.04
C LEU A 125 -18.58 30.42 -21.12
N LYS A 126 -17.52 31.10 -20.65
CA LYS A 126 -17.64 32.41 -20.00
C LYS A 126 -17.41 33.49 -21.06
N TYR A 127 -18.42 33.73 -21.90
CA TYR A 127 -18.59 34.94 -22.69
C TYR A 127 -20.09 35.19 -22.87
#